data_AF-A0A6B2L0L4-F1
#
_entry.id   AF-A0A6B2L0L4-F1
#
_cell.length_a   1.000
_cell.length_b   1.000
_cell.length_c   1.000
_cell.angle_alpha   90.00
_cell.angle_beta   90.00
_cell.angle_gamma   90.00
#
_symmetry.space_group_name_H-M   'P 1'
#
loop_
_entity.id
_entity.type
_entity.pdbx_description
1 polymer ?
#
loop_
_entity_poly.entity_id
_entity_poly.type
_entity_poly.pdbx_seq_one_letter_code
_entity_poly.pdbx_strand_id
1 'polypeptide(L)'
;MFSFLTHPILNFEWKKPSILVKVLQVINREIKARETLKGKVKKASNDKQERSELFGRTTQEEISEIEVQEDKNDDKVGEELMFDNKLVVDWIKKSCVDRFNVMFEGCKEKGKYQLLKTLDVANEKLFDDLTKVLDELKPCFPPWLDIFSLYCQVYHSCLSKLVKDWGNGTLSPDEYLELAKWINITYENQMVRLGASKQDLVPHLNNDLEPMIDDYRRKIKETMIEWTTRLIEQDKNPGNSLVTGNLYYTTGPRNLFQMVHSRLDLAITTAFDKLVIATAQESTVVLRTYQQEMSKLLKNNESKLDFKYVLSLINNFSKCYEYTEELKTKLIEKYKDTIDLVPMEFDKTKAGFQDLVKSSRQRVIAILLDELQEEQAQLFTRPWALDEVNSARIIKDTLVDYFKEEICPHVITNWATRMGIETLDRLVVMYIRELFTKKQSFDEPVFVRFNKDIQILQEFGTSQSIKEQTIQNSLQVLQFLKEIMTGSPTDVKVNVEEILKKHPDFREEMAGFLIDNREALDRSEKRNILSDIRAIYAKRPQEEPKEGLFTHLELPSGILDTLLKDKPPPKPVK
;
A
#
# COMPACT_ATOMS: atom_id res chain seq x y z
N MET A 1 -37.79 -36.89 37.71
CA MET A 1 -39.14 -37.33 37.31
C MET A 1 -39.04 -37.76 35.86
N PHE A 2 -38.68 -39.01 35.52
CA PHE A 2 -39.54 -40.22 35.53
C PHE A 2 -40.92 -39.89 34.96
N SER A 3 -41.23 -40.22 33.69
CA SER A 3 -41.77 -41.51 33.19
C SER A 3 -43.05 -41.11 32.42
N PHE A 4 -43.50 -41.62 31.27
CA PHE A 4 -43.55 -42.93 30.61
C PHE A 4 -43.61 -42.64 29.08
N LEU A 5 -43.18 -43.49 28.14
CA LEU A 5 -43.78 -44.78 27.78
C LEU A 5 -42.81 -45.60 26.92
N THR A 6 -42.54 -46.82 27.37
CA THR A 6 -42.02 -47.98 26.64
C THR A 6 -43.13 -48.56 25.73
N HIS A 7 -42.90 -48.83 24.44
CA HIS A 7 -42.64 -50.15 23.82
C HIS A 7 -43.08 -50.10 22.31
N PRO A 8 -42.79 -51.11 21.45
CA PRO A 8 -41.48 -51.61 21.03
C PRO A 8 -41.43 -51.87 19.49
N ILE A 9 -40.29 -52.37 18.98
CA ILE A 9 -40.15 -53.04 17.66
C ILE A 9 -40.28 -52.13 16.43
N LEU A 10 -39.14 -51.63 15.95
CA LEU A 10 -38.83 -51.62 14.52
C LEU A 10 -37.34 -51.94 14.38
N ASN A 11 -37.04 -53.23 14.50
CA ASN A 11 -35.80 -53.82 14.00
C ASN A 11 -35.83 -53.67 12.48
N PHE A 12 -35.34 -52.54 11.96
CA PHE A 12 -34.89 -52.50 10.58
C PHE A 12 -33.57 -53.28 10.55
N GLU A 13 -33.67 -54.59 10.27
CA GLU A 13 -32.53 -55.37 9.83
C GLU A 13 -31.98 -54.71 8.56
N TRP A 14 -30.91 -53.94 8.72
CA TRP A 14 -30.06 -53.50 7.63
C TRP A 14 -29.56 -54.76 6.93
N LYS A 15 -30.18 -55.14 5.80
CA LYS A 15 -29.62 -56.14 4.89
C LYS A 15 -28.32 -55.56 4.33
N LYS A 16 -27.21 -55.77 5.05
CA LYS A 16 -25.85 -55.63 4.53
C LYS A 16 -25.86 -56.25 3.12
N PRO A 17 -25.33 -55.61 2.06
CA PRO A 17 -25.30 -56.20 0.73
C PRO A 17 -24.57 -57.53 0.82
N SER A 18 -25.33 -58.64 0.91
CA SER A 18 -24.78 -59.89 1.45
C SER A 18 -23.66 -60.41 0.57
N ILE A 19 -23.68 -60.05 -0.71
CA ILE A 19 -22.68 -60.40 -1.72
C ILE A 19 -21.38 -59.63 -1.49
N LEU A 20 -21.41 -58.31 -1.29
CA LEU A 20 -20.20 -57.51 -1.09
C LEU A 20 -19.49 -57.91 0.22
N VAL A 21 -20.25 -58.09 1.29
CA VAL A 21 -19.72 -58.57 2.57
C VAL A 21 -19.18 -60.00 2.44
N LYS A 22 -19.85 -60.89 1.70
CA LYS A 22 -19.33 -62.25 1.44
C LYS A 22 -18.05 -62.22 0.61
N VAL A 23 -17.99 -61.43 -0.46
CA VAL A 23 -16.80 -61.29 -1.32
C VAL A 23 -15.63 -60.75 -0.51
N LEU A 24 -15.82 -59.70 0.28
CA LEU A 24 -14.76 -59.11 1.09
C LEU A 24 -14.37 -59.97 2.29
N GLN A 25 -15.30 -60.74 2.88
CA GLN A 25 -14.99 -61.75 3.90
C GLN A 25 -14.20 -62.93 3.32
N VAL A 26 -14.49 -63.35 2.08
CA VAL A 26 -13.71 -64.36 1.36
C VAL A 26 -12.30 -63.85 1.11
N ILE A 27 -12.16 -62.61 0.61
CA ILE A 27 -10.85 -61.96 0.43
C ILE A 27 -10.08 -61.87 1.77
N ASN A 28 -10.72 -61.44 2.85
CA ASN A 28 -10.07 -61.32 4.16
C ASN A 28 -9.71 -62.68 4.78
N ARG A 29 -10.52 -63.71 4.54
CA ARG A 29 -10.21 -65.10 4.94
C ARG A 29 -9.02 -65.64 4.16
N GLU A 30 -8.93 -65.35 2.86
CA GLU A 30 -7.78 -65.71 2.06
C GLU A 30 -6.51 -64.98 2.52
N ILE A 31 -6.58 -63.69 2.84
CA ILE A 31 -5.43 -62.93 3.38
C ILE A 31 -4.91 -63.57 4.68
N LYS A 32 -5.80 -63.85 5.65
CA LYS A 32 -5.40 -64.50 6.91
C LYS A 32 -4.87 -65.92 6.70
N ALA A 33 -5.47 -66.69 5.79
CA ALA A 33 -4.98 -68.01 5.44
C ALA A 33 -3.57 -67.94 4.84
N ARG A 34 -3.28 -66.93 4.01
CA ARG A 34 -1.98 -66.68 3.38
C ARG A 34 -0.92 -66.22 4.38
N GLU A 35 -1.24 -65.36 5.35
CA GLU A 35 -0.33 -65.00 6.45
C GLU A 35 0.03 -66.19 7.32
N THR A 36 -0.96 -67.05 7.59
CA THR A 36 -0.76 -68.29 8.36
C THR A 36 0.11 -69.29 7.58
N LEU A 37 -0.07 -69.37 6.25
CA LEU A 37 0.78 -70.18 5.36
C LEU A 37 2.21 -69.65 5.30
N LYS A 38 2.42 -68.34 5.14
CA LYS A 38 3.77 -67.73 5.20
C LYS A 38 4.47 -67.98 6.54
N GLY A 39 3.74 -67.90 7.65
CA GLY A 39 4.26 -68.24 8.98
C GLY A 39 4.64 -69.71 9.13
N LYS A 40 3.85 -70.62 8.55
CA LYS A 40 4.13 -72.07 8.54
C LYS A 40 5.29 -72.44 7.62
N VAL A 41 5.43 -71.79 6.46
CA VAL A 41 6.55 -71.99 5.52
C VAL A 41 7.85 -71.49 6.14
N LYS A 42 7.86 -70.32 6.79
CA LYS A 42 9.03 -69.86 7.57
C LYS A 42 9.42 -70.83 8.69
N LYS A 43 8.44 -71.37 9.41
CA LYS A 43 8.70 -72.35 10.46
C LYS A 43 9.23 -73.68 9.89
N ALA A 44 8.67 -74.16 8.78
CA ALA A 44 9.14 -75.37 8.11
C ALA A 44 10.52 -75.21 7.48
N SER A 45 10.88 -74.01 7.02
CA SER A 45 12.23 -73.69 6.53
C SER A 45 13.25 -73.70 7.68
N ASN A 46 12.91 -73.06 8.82
CA ASN A 46 13.76 -73.14 10.02
C ASN A 46 13.90 -74.57 10.56
N ASP A 47 12.81 -75.36 10.61
CA ASP A 47 12.84 -76.76 11.06
C ASP A 47 13.62 -77.67 10.08
N LYS A 48 13.63 -77.35 8.78
CA LYS A 48 14.47 -78.04 7.76
C LYS A 48 15.94 -77.65 7.88
N GLN A 49 16.25 -76.38 8.19
CA GLN A 49 17.60 -75.90 8.43
C GLN A 49 18.19 -76.56 9.69
N GLU A 50 17.42 -76.66 10.78
CA GLU A 50 17.83 -77.44 11.98
C GLU A 50 18.01 -78.94 11.69
N ARG A 51 17.19 -79.54 10.81
CA ARG A 51 17.36 -80.95 10.39
C ARG A 51 18.58 -81.18 9.49
N SER A 52 18.90 -80.22 8.63
CA SER A 52 20.09 -80.21 7.77
C SER A 52 21.38 -80.09 8.60
N GLU A 53 21.34 -79.35 9.72
CA GLU A 53 22.46 -79.25 10.65
C GLU A 53 22.65 -80.53 11.49
N LEU A 54 21.59 -81.33 11.70
CA LEU A 54 21.66 -82.59 12.46
C LEU A 54 22.10 -83.83 11.66
N PHE A 55 21.88 -83.87 10.35
CA PHE A 55 22.29 -84.99 9.48
C PHE A 55 23.31 -84.51 8.44
N GLY A 56 24.58 -84.67 8.79
CA GLY A 56 25.69 -84.24 7.95
C GLY A 56 25.81 -84.95 6.60
N ARG A 57 26.22 -84.15 5.61
CA ARG A 57 26.67 -84.44 4.22
C ARG A 57 25.58 -84.56 3.16
N THR A 58 25.23 -83.39 2.62
CA THR A 58 24.87 -83.20 1.20
C THR A 58 25.79 -82.11 0.65
N THR A 59 26.35 -82.29 -0.54
CA THR A 59 27.33 -81.38 -1.17
C THR A 59 26.68 -80.05 -1.55
N GLN A 60 27.40 -78.93 -1.33
CA GLN A 60 26.94 -77.54 -1.55
C GLN A 60 26.36 -77.26 -2.95
N GLU A 61 26.69 -78.06 -3.96
CA GLU A 61 26.17 -77.89 -5.33
C GLU A 61 24.69 -78.29 -5.48
N GLU A 62 24.21 -79.33 -4.79
CA GLU A 62 22.80 -79.76 -4.88
C GLU A 62 21.84 -78.83 -4.11
N ILE A 63 22.33 -78.14 -3.08
CA ILE A 63 21.55 -77.13 -2.34
C ILE A 63 21.34 -75.88 -3.22
N SER A 64 22.36 -75.48 -4.00
CA SER A 64 22.29 -74.29 -4.86
C SER A 64 21.35 -74.42 -6.06
N GLU A 65 21.19 -75.62 -6.64
CA GLU A 65 20.24 -75.83 -7.75
C GLU A 65 18.78 -75.93 -7.28
N ILE A 66 18.55 -76.40 -6.04
CA ILE A 66 17.21 -76.48 -5.43
C ILE A 66 16.78 -75.10 -4.89
N GLU A 67 17.68 -74.35 -4.24
CA GLU A 67 17.39 -72.98 -3.76
C GLU A 67 17.05 -72.03 -4.92
N VAL A 68 17.72 -72.14 -6.08
CA VAL A 68 17.45 -71.30 -7.26
C VAL A 68 16.15 -71.68 -7.99
N GLN A 69 15.66 -72.92 -7.85
CA GLN A 69 14.36 -73.35 -8.40
C GLN A 69 13.18 -73.07 -7.45
N GLU A 70 13.39 -73.14 -6.12
CA GLU A 70 12.37 -72.76 -5.13
C GLU A 70 12.19 -71.23 -5.07
N ASP A 71 13.26 -70.41 -5.11
CA ASP A 71 13.14 -68.93 -5.14
C ASP A 71 12.41 -68.43 -6.39
N LYS A 72 12.64 -69.04 -7.57
CA LYS A 72 11.98 -68.62 -8.82
C LYS A 72 10.50 -69.01 -8.89
N ASN A 73 10.07 -70.02 -8.15
CA ASN A 73 8.66 -70.40 -8.05
C ASN A 73 7.95 -69.64 -6.93
N ASP A 74 8.63 -69.33 -5.81
CA ASP A 74 8.07 -68.48 -4.74
C ASP A 74 7.93 -67.00 -5.18
N ASP A 75 8.86 -66.48 -6.00
CA ASP A 75 8.74 -65.13 -6.57
C ASP A 75 7.64 -65.06 -7.65
N LYS A 76 7.48 -66.09 -8.49
CA LYS A 76 6.37 -66.13 -9.47
C LYS A 76 5.01 -66.31 -8.82
N VAL A 77 4.89 -67.13 -7.77
CA VAL A 77 3.65 -67.26 -6.99
C VAL A 77 3.39 -66.00 -6.16
N GLY A 78 4.44 -65.28 -5.75
CA GLY A 78 4.35 -63.97 -5.11
C GLY A 78 3.89 -62.83 -6.03
N GLU A 79 4.30 -62.84 -7.29
CA GLU A 79 3.91 -61.85 -8.32
C GLU A 79 2.55 -62.15 -8.98
N GLU A 80 2.18 -63.42 -9.19
CA GLU A 80 0.97 -63.80 -9.95
C GLU A 80 -0.30 -63.95 -9.08
N LEU A 81 -0.18 -63.91 -7.74
CA LEU A 81 -1.31 -64.07 -6.78
C LEU A 81 -1.60 -62.83 -5.92
N MET A 82 -1.08 -61.66 -6.28
CA MET A 82 -1.79 -60.41 -5.99
C MET A 82 -3.09 -60.42 -6.79
N PHE A 83 -4.15 -61.04 -6.26
CA PHE A 83 -5.52 -60.79 -6.71
C PHE A 83 -5.87 -59.35 -6.29
N ASP A 84 -5.33 -58.44 -7.09
CA ASP A 84 -5.54 -57.03 -7.32
C ASP A 84 -6.46 -56.25 -6.36
N ASN A 85 -6.04 -56.16 -5.10
CA ASN A 85 -6.44 -55.05 -4.23
C ASN A 85 -6.24 -53.69 -4.94
N LYS A 86 -5.24 -53.62 -5.84
CA LYS A 86 -4.99 -52.46 -6.70
C LYS A 86 -6.09 -52.25 -7.74
N LEU A 87 -6.55 -53.26 -8.50
CA LEU A 87 -7.66 -53.06 -9.45
C LEU A 87 -8.97 -52.68 -8.75
N VAL A 88 -9.30 -53.27 -7.58
CA VAL A 88 -10.53 -52.93 -6.85
C VAL A 88 -10.48 -51.47 -6.37
N VAL A 89 -9.36 -51.06 -5.77
CA VAL A 89 -9.14 -49.68 -5.35
C VAL A 89 -9.14 -48.72 -6.54
N ASP A 90 -8.51 -49.08 -7.65
CA ASP A 90 -8.45 -48.26 -8.87
C ASP A 90 -9.83 -48.14 -9.53
N TRP A 91 -10.65 -49.20 -9.47
CA TRP A 91 -12.04 -49.15 -9.96
C TRP A 91 -12.91 -48.26 -9.07
N ILE A 92 -12.76 -48.34 -7.74
CA ILE A 92 -13.44 -47.42 -6.80
C ILE A 92 -13.01 -45.98 -7.08
N LYS A 93 -11.70 -45.72 -7.22
CA LYS A 93 -11.17 -44.39 -7.56
C LYS A 93 -11.77 -43.87 -8.87
N LYS A 94 -11.80 -44.70 -9.93
CA LYS A 94 -12.39 -44.34 -11.22
C LYS A 94 -13.87 -44.02 -11.08
N SER A 95 -14.63 -44.85 -10.36
CA SER A 95 -16.05 -44.61 -10.11
C SER A 95 -16.28 -43.30 -9.34
N CYS A 96 -15.44 -42.97 -8.36
CA CYS A 96 -15.51 -41.70 -7.64
C CYS A 96 -15.22 -40.51 -8.57
N VAL A 97 -14.20 -40.61 -9.44
CA VAL A 97 -13.85 -39.57 -10.41
C VAL A 97 -15.00 -39.34 -11.40
N ASP A 98 -15.58 -40.40 -11.96
CA ASP A 98 -16.70 -40.30 -12.91
C ASP A 98 -17.92 -39.65 -12.24
N ARG A 99 -18.23 -40.09 -11.02
CA ARG A 99 -19.32 -39.53 -10.21
C ARG A 99 -19.09 -38.06 -9.87
N PHE A 100 -17.87 -37.69 -9.46
CA PHE A 100 -17.48 -36.29 -9.22
C PHE A 100 -17.63 -35.43 -10.48
N ASN A 101 -17.18 -35.93 -11.63
CA ASN A 101 -17.26 -35.21 -12.90
C ASN A 101 -18.70 -34.88 -13.28
N VAL A 102 -19.65 -35.78 -13.05
CA VAL A 102 -21.08 -35.56 -13.28
C VAL A 102 -21.66 -34.54 -12.29
N MET A 103 -21.25 -34.59 -11.01
CA MET A 103 -21.72 -33.61 -10.02
C MET A 103 -21.28 -32.17 -10.35
N PHE A 104 -20.01 -32.02 -10.74
CA PHE A 104 -19.38 -30.72 -10.97
C PHE A 104 -19.36 -30.30 -12.45
N GLU A 105 -20.05 -31.00 -13.35
CA GLU A 105 -20.10 -30.70 -14.78
C GLU A 105 -20.57 -29.26 -15.05
N GLY A 106 -21.63 -28.83 -14.36
CA GLY A 106 -22.14 -27.47 -14.46
C GLY A 106 -21.19 -26.38 -13.92
N CYS A 107 -20.15 -26.77 -13.18
CA CYS A 107 -19.12 -25.84 -12.71
C CYS A 107 -17.95 -25.68 -13.70
N LYS A 108 -17.92 -26.47 -14.80
CA LYS A 108 -16.89 -26.40 -15.84
C LYS A 108 -17.20 -25.35 -16.92
N GLU A 109 -18.45 -24.93 -17.08
CA GLU A 109 -18.89 -23.99 -18.13
C GLU A 109 -19.43 -22.64 -17.56
N LYS A 110 -18.54 -21.64 -17.49
CA LYS A 110 -18.74 -20.15 -17.48
C LYS A 110 -19.61 -19.44 -16.40
N GLY A 111 -19.00 -18.42 -15.77
CA GLY A 111 -19.57 -17.06 -15.59
C GLY A 111 -20.15 -16.65 -14.21
N LYS A 112 -19.87 -15.39 -13.82
CA LYS A 112 -20.19 -14.58 -12.61
C LYS A 112 -21.28 -15.03 -11.63
N TYR A 113 -22.39 -15.58 -12.10
CA TYR A 113 -23.56 -15.90 -11.25
C TYR A 113 -23.93 -17.39 -11.21
N GLN A 114 -23.32 -18.20 -12.07
CA GLN A 114 -23.64 -19.62 -12.17
C GLN A 114 -22.71 -20.46 -11.30
N LEU A 115 -21.42 -20.10 -11.22
CA LEU A 115 -20.39 -20.88 -10.54
C LEU A 115 -20.74 -21.21 -9.08
N LEU A 116 -21.11 -20.21 -8.26
CA LEU A 116 -21.42 -20.43 -6.84
C LEU A 116 -22.68 -21.28 -6.63
N LYS A 117 -23.72 -21.04 -7.45
CA LYS A 117 -24.96 -21.84 -7.38
C LYS A 117 -24.71 -23.29 -7.77
N THR A 118 -23.92 -23.51 -8.83
CA THR A 118 -23.57 -24.87 -9.25
C THR A 118 -22.63 -25.54 -8.26
N LEU A 119 -21.74 -24.77 -7.63
CA LEU A 119 -20.84 -25.24 -6.57
C LEU A 119 -21.62 -25.74 -5.36
N ASP A 120 -22.57 -24.96 -4.84
CA ASP A 120 -23.35 -25.35 -3.67
C ASP A 120 -24.18 -26.62 -3.94
N VAL A 121 -24.84 -26.70 -5.09
CA VAL A 121 -25.62 -27.90 -5.48
C VAL A 121 -24.70 -29.12 -5.65
N ALA A 122 -23.53 -28.96 -6.26
CA ALA A 122 -22.56 -30.03 -6.40
C ALA A 122 -22.01 -30.47 -5.03
N ASN A 123 -21.82 -29.51 -4.12
CA ASN A 123 -21.36 -29.74 -2.77
C ASN A 123 -22.36 -30.55 -1.95
N GLU A 124 -23.65 -30.19 -1.98
CA GLU A 124 -24.72 -30.94 -1.33
C GLU A 124 -24.71 -32.41 -1.77
N LYS A 125 -24.62 -32.66 -3.08
CA LYS A 125 -24.54 -34.03 -3.64
C LYS A 125 -23.29 -34.77 -3.19
N LEU A 126 -22.14 -34.08 -3.12
CA LEU A 126 -20.87 -34.65 -2.67
C LEU A 126 -20.97 -35.09 -1.21
N PHE A 127 -21.52 -34.24 -0.35
CA PHE A 127 -21.66 -34.53 1.08
C PHE A 127 -22.77 -35.56 1.37
N ASP A 128 -23.84 -35.60 0.59
CA ASP A 128 -24.82 -36.69 0.62
C ASP A 128 -24.17 -38.04 0.28
N ASP A 129 -23.32 -38.07 -0.77
CA ASP A 129 -22.59 -39.27 -1.16
C ASP A 129 -21.59 -39.68 -0.05
N LEU A 130 -20.84 -38.74 0.53
CA LEU A 130 -19.91 -39.04 1.64
C LEU A 130 -20.63 -39.52 2.91
N THR A 131 -21.80 -38.97 3.22
CA THR A 131 -22.62 -39.40 4.37
C THR A 131 -23.09 -40.84 4.18
N LYS A 132 -23.57 -41.19 2.98
CA LYS A 132 -23.92 -42.58 2.65
C LYS A 132 -22.72 -43.52 2.72
N VAL A 133 -21.55 -43.07 2.29
CA VAL A 133 -20.31 -43.85 2.41
C VAL A 133 -19.97 -44.10 3.88
N LEU A 134 -20.13 -43.09 4.74
CA LEU A 134 -19.87 -43.20 6.18
C LEU A 134 -20.87 -44.14 6.88
N ASP A 135 -22.16 -43.96 6.63
CA ASP A 135 -23.24 -44.64 7.36
C ASP A 135 -23.52 -46.06 6.82
N GLU A 136 -23.52 -46.22 5.50
CA GLU A 136 -23.98 -47.45 4.85
C GLU A 136 -22.83 -48.28 4.26
N LEU A 137 -21.84 -47.63 3.66
CA LEU A 137 -20.77 -48.32 2.93
C LEU A 137 -19.64 -48.77 3.85
N LYS A 138 -19.23 -47.94 4.82
CA LYS A 138 -18.14 -48.24 5.76
C LYS A 138 -18.31 -49.58 6.50
N PRO A 139 -19.49 -49.97 7.01
CA PRO A 139 -19.70 -51.27 7.66
C PRO A 139 -19.58 -52.47 6.71
N CYS A 140 -19.62 -52.23 5.40
CA CYS A 140 -19.57 -53.28 4.37
C CYS A 140 -18.14 -53.63 3.94
N PHE A 141 -17.16 -52.78 4.23
CA PHE A 141 -15.76 -52.97 3.84
C PHE A 141 -14.87 -53.37 5.02
N PRO A 142 -13.79 -54.13 4.78
CA PRO A 142 -12.80 -54.42 5.81
C PRO A 142 -12.16 -53.12 6.36
N PRO A 143 -11.90 -53.03 7.69
CA PRO A 143 -11.34 -51.82 8.30
C PRO A 143 -9.99 -51.38 7.72
N TRP A 144 -9.18 -52.30 7.21
CA TRP A 144 -7.85 -52.01 6.65
C TRP A 144 -7.89 -51.18 5.36
N LEU A 145 -9.03 -51.16 4.65
CA LEU A 145 -9.18 -50.39 3.41
C LEU A 145 -9.50 -48.92 3.68
N ASP A 146 -10.08 -48.63 4.85
CA ASP A 146 -10.62 -47.32 5.23
C ASP A 146 -11.34 -46.60 4.08
N ILE A 147 -12.43 -47.25 3.60
CA ILE A 147 -13.16 -46.83 2.40
C ILE A 147 -13.64 -45.37 2.47
N PHE A 148 -13.98 -44.90 3.66
CA PHE A 148 -14.43 -43.52 3.86
C PHE A 148 -13.29 -42.52 3.58
N SER A 149 -12.11 -42.76 4.16
CA SER A 149 -10.93 -41.94 3.90
C SER A 149 -10.52 -41.98 2.42
N LEU A 150 -10.63 -43.13 1.76
CA LEU A 150 -10.38 -43.25 0.32
C LEU A 150 -11.31 -42.35 -0.51
N TYR A 151 -12.63 -42.36 -0.23
CA TYR A 151 -13.59 -41.50 -0.92
C TYR A 151 -13.31 -40.02 -0.69
N CYS A 152 -13.05 -39.62 0.57
CA CYS A 152 -12.67 -38.26 0.94
C CYS A 152 -11.44 -37.79 0.16
N GLN A 153 -10.37 -38.59 0.10
CA GLN A 153 -9.14 -38.26 -0.62
C GLN A 153 -9.35 -38.12 -2.13
N VAL A 154 -10.15 -39.00 -2.76
CA VAL A 154 -10.39 -38.94 -4.21
C VAL A 154 -11.23 -37.73 -4.56
N TYR A 155 -12.33 -37.47 -3.85
CA TYR A 155 -13.15 -36.27 -4.08
C TYR A 155 -12.36 -34.99 -3.83
N HIS A 156 -11.57 -34.93 -2.77
CA HIS A 156 -10.70 -33.80 -2.49
C HIS A 156 -9.65 -33.56 -3.59
N SER A 157 -9.02 -34.64 -4.09
CA SER A 157 -8.07 -34.55 -5.21
C SER A 157 -8.72 -34.11 -6.52
N CYS A 158 -9.96 -34.49 -6.77
CA CYS A 158 -10.71 -34.01 -7.93
C CYS A 158 -11.05 -32.52 -7.81
N LEU A 159 -11.45 -32.07 -6.63
CA LEU A 159 -11.70 -30.66 -6.36
C LEU A 159 -10.43 -29.81 -6.52
N SER A 160 -9.29 -30.30 -6.04
CA SER A 160 -7.97 -29.66 -6.25
C SER A 160 -7.67 -29.42 -7.73
N LYS A 161 -7.90 -30.43 -8.60
CA LYS A 161 -7.71 -30.26 -10.04
C LYS A 161 -8.66 -29.22 -10.63
N LEU A 162 -9.93 -29.24 -10.22
CA LEU A 162 -10.92 -28.29 -10.68
C LEU A 162 -10.57 -26.84 -10.27
N VAL A 163 -10.10 -26.65 -9.04
CA VAL A 163 -9.62 -25.34 -8.56
C VAL A 163 -8.44 -24.86 -9.40
N LYS A 164 -7.46 -25.73 -9.71
CA LYS A 164 -6.35 -25.38 -10.62
C LYS A 164 -6.82 -24.96 -12.00
N ASP A 165 -7.80 -25.65 -12.56
CA ASP A 165 -8.34 -25.34 -13.89
C ASP A 165 -9.01 -23.95 -13.94
N TRP A 166 -9.69 -23.54 -12.85
CA TRP A 166 -10.21 -22.18 -12.72
C TRP A 166 -9.11 -21.12 -12.62
N GLY A 167 -7.86 -21.51 -12.34
CA GLY A 167 -6.74 -20.60 -12.14
C GLY A 167 -6.21 -19.96 -13.40
N ASN A 168 -6.73 -20.35 -14.56
CA ASN A 168 -6.33 -19.85 -15.88
C ASN A 168 -6.92 -18.47 -16.23
N GLY A 169 -7.23 -17.63 -15.24
CA GLY A 169 -7.55 -16.20 -15.41
C GLY A 169 -8.99 -15.87 -15.85
N THR A 170 -9.94 -16.80 -15.72
CA THR A 170 -11.33 -16.61 -16.16
C THR A 170 -12.23 -15.92 -15.14
N LEU A 171 -11.82 -15.87 -13.86
CA LEU A 171 -12.63 -15.34 -12.76
C LEU A 171 -12.45 -13.82 -12.57
N SER A 172 -13.51 -13.12 -12.19
CA SER A 172 -13.48 -11.73 -11.73
C SER A 172 -13.00 -11.64 -10.27
N PRO A 173 -12.61 -10.44 -9.78
CA PRO A 173 -12.16 -10.27 -8.40
C PRO A 173 -13.17 -10.76 -7.35
N ASP A 174 -14.46 -10.53 -7.57
CA ASP A 174 -15.52 -10.96 -6.64
C ASP A 174 -15.65 -12.50 -6.62
N GLU A 175 -15.53 -13.14 -7.78
CA GLU A 175 -15.59 -14.61 -7.90
C GLU A 175 -14.40 -15.29 -7.20
N TYR A 176 -13.21 -14.69 -7.27
CA TYR A 176 -12.06 -15.20 -6.52
C TYR A 176 -12.30 -15.18 -5.01
N LEU A 177 -12.87 -14.10 -4.49
CA LEU A 177 -13.14 -13.95 -3.06
C LEU A 177 -14.20 -14.96 -2.61
N GLU A 178 -15.28 -15.10 -3.37
CA GLU A 178 -16.34 -16.06 -3.04
C GLU A 178 -15.88 -17.53 -3.17
N LEU A 179 -15.04 -17.87 -4.16
CA LEU A 179 -14.45 -19.21 -4.27
C LEU A 179 -13.55 -19.52 -3.07
N ALA A 180 -12.66 -18.59 -2.70
CA ALA A 180 -11.78 -18.76 -1.54
C ALA A 180 -12.58 -18.92 -0.25
N LYS A 181 -13.62 -18.10 -0.06
CA LYS A 181 -14.56 -18.20 1.06
C LYS A 181 -15.27 -19.56 1.09
N TRP A 182 -15.79 -20.02 -0.04
CA TRP A 182 -16.47 -21.30 -0.13
C TRP A 182 -15.54 -22.47 0.25
N ILE A 183 -14.29 -22.46 -0.23
CA ILE A 183 -13.28 -23.48 0.14
C ILE A 183 -13.04 -23.49 1.65
N ASN A 184 -12.70 -22.33 2.22
CA ASN A 184 -12.23 -22.23 3.61
C ASN A 184 -13.35 -22.33 4.66
N ILE A 185 -14.56 -21.84 4.34
CA ILE A 185 -15.67 -21.75 5.31
C ILE A 185 -16.75 -22.80 5.07
N THR A 186 -17.04 -23.15 3.82
CA THR A 186 -18.09 -24.12 3.51
C THR A 186 -17.50 -25.52 3.42
N TYR A 187 -16.64 -25.77 2.43
CA TYR A 187 -16.15 -27.10 2.11
C TYR A 187 -15.30 -27.71 3.23
N GLU A 188 -14.24 -27.02 3.68
CA GLU A 188 -13.36 -27.54 4.74
C GLU A 188 -14.10 -27.82 6.05
N ASN A 189 -14.99 -26.93 6.47
CA ASN A 189 -15.73 -27.12 7.72
C ASN A 189 -16.70 -28.30 7.62
N GLN A 190 -17.30 -28.55 6.45
CA GLN A 190 -18.14 -29.73 6.25
C GLN A 190 -17.30 -31.02 6.22
N MET A 191 -16.12 -31.01 5.61
CA MET A 191 -15.18 -32.15 5.67
C MET A 191 -14.79 -32.47 7.12
N VAL A 192 -14.49 -31.44 7.92
CA VAL A 192 -14.18 -31.59 9.35
C VAL A 192 -15.36 -32.16 10.13
N ARG A 193 -16.59 -31.71 9.86
CA ARG A 193 -17.80 -32.25 10.49
C ARG A 193 -18.02 -33.73 10.20
N LEU A 194 -17.63 -34.22 9.03
CA LEU A 194 -17.67 -35.63 8.68
C LEU A 194 -16.51 -36.46 9.29
N GLY A 195 -15.63 -35.84 10.09
CA GLY A 195 -14.56 -36.52 10.82
C GLY A 195 -13.22 -36.55 10.10
N ALA A 196 -13.05 -35.82 8.99
CA ALA A 196 -11.72 -35.61 8.40
C ALA A 196 -10.92 -34.60 9.24
N SER A 197 -9.65 -34.87 9.55
CA SER A 197 -8.77 -33.83 10.10
C SER A 197 -8.39 -32.84 9.00
N LYS A 198 -8.30 -31.54 9.33
CA LYS A 198 -7.78 -30.53 8.38
C LYS A 198 -6.37 -30.86 7.87
N GLN A 199 -5.57 -31.53 8.69
CA GLN A 199 -4.21 -31.94 8.34
C GLN A 199 -4.18 -33.10 7.33
N ASP A 200 -5.24 -33.90 7.28
CA ASP A 200 -5.34 -35.06 6.41
C ASP A 200 -5.92 -34.71 5.02
N LEU A 201 -6.43 -33.48 4.85
CA LEU A 201 -6.91 -32.93 3.59
C LEU A 201 -5.73 -32.51 2.71
N VAL A 202 -5.15 -33.50 2.02
CA VAL A 202 -4.05 -33.32 1.06
C VAL A 202 -4.54 -33.67 -0.35
N PRO A 203 -4.32 -32.81 -1.36
CA PRO A 203 -3.58 -31.55 -1.33
C PRO A 203 -4.37 -30.36 -0.75
N HIS A 204 -3.70 -29.48 0.01
CA HIS A 204 -4.34 -28.28 0.55
C HIS A 204 -4.81 -27.34 -0.57
N LEU A 205 -6.14 -27.15 -0.67
CA LEU A 205 -6.75 -26.33 -1.73
C LEU A 205 -6.30 -24.87 -1.72
N ASN A 206 -5.87 -24.34 -0.57
CA ASN A 206 -5.28 -23.00 -0.49
C ASN A 206 -3.98 -22.88 -1.30
N ASN A 207 -3.18 -23.93 -1.40
CA ASN A 207 -1.98 -23.93 -2.25
C ASN A 207 -2.36 -23.87 -3.75
N ASP A 208 -3.52 -24.40 -4.10
CA ASP A 208 -4.03 -24.39 -5.47
C ASP A 208 -4.63 -23.03 -5.85
N LEU A 209 -5.06 -22.24 -4.86
CA LEU A 209 -5.50 -20.85 -5.04
C LEU A 209 -4.34 -19.87 -5.19
N GLU A 210 -3.14 -20.17 -4.67
CA GLU A 210 -2.01 -19.25 -4.67
C GLU A 210 -1.61 -18.71 -6.06
N PRO A 211 -1.51 -19.54 -7.12
CA PRO A 211 -1.19 -19.06 -8.46
C PRO A 211 -2.20 -18.04 -9.00
N MET A 212 -3.42 -18.02 -8.47
CA MET A 212 -4.49 -17.10 -8.88
C MET A 212 -4.38 -15.73 -8.23
N ILE A 213 -3.65 -15.61 -7.11
CA ILE A 213 -3.59 -14.37 -6.31
C ILE A 213 -3.03 -13.22 -7.14
N ASP A 214 -2.03 -13.48 -7.99
CA ASP A 214 -1.44 -12.44 -8.83
C ASP A 214 -2.41 -11.91 -9.90
N ASP A 215 -3.23 -12.78 -10.49
CA ASP A 215 -4.29 -12.35 -11.42
C ASP A 215 -5.39 -11.56 -10.69
N TYR A 216 -5.79 -12.03 -9.50
CA TYR A 216 -6.70 -11.29 -8.62
C TYR A 216 -6.16 -9.88 -8.32
N ARG A 217 -4.90 -9.77 -7.90
CA ARG A 217 -4.23 -8.49 -7.56
C ARG A 217 -4.25 -7.53 -8.74
N ARG A 218 -3.91 -8.02 -9.93
CA ARG A 218 -3.93 -7.21 -11.15
C ARG A 218 -5.34 -6.68 -11.44
N LYS A 219 -6.36 -7.54 -11.41
CA LYS A 219 -7.75 -7.17 -11.71
C LYS A 219 -8.37 -6.24 -10.68
N ILE A 220 -8.11 -6.45 -9.39
CA ILE A 220 -8.62 -5.56 -8.33
C ILE A 220 -7.96 -4.19 -8.41
N LYS A 221 -6.65 -4.14 -8.70
CA LYS A 221 -5.93 -2.88 -8.94
C LYS A 221 -6.53 -2.10 -10.12
N GLU A 222 -6.72 -2.74 -11.27
CA GLU A 222 -7.33 -2.11 -12.46
C GLU A 222 -8.70 -1.51 -12.13
N THR A 223 -9.55 -2.29 -11.45
CA THR A 223 -10.90 -1.87 -11.06
C THR A 223 -10.88 -0.68 -10.08
N MET A 224 -10.02 -0.73 -9.06
CA MET A 224 -9.92 0.33 -8.06
C MET A 224 -9.31 1.62 -8.63
N ILE A 225 -8.37 1.51 -9.59
CA ILE A 225 -7.83 2.68 -10.30
C ILE A 225 -8.93 3.35 -11.13
N GLU A 226 -9.72 2.59 -11.88
CA GLU A 226 -10.85 3.12 -12.66
C GLU A 226 -11.84 3.88 -11.77
N TRP A 227 -12.19 3.32 -10.61
CA TRP A 227 -13.08 3.97 -9.65
C TRP A 227 -12.45 5.22 -9.04
N THR A 228 -11.15 5.20 -8.77
CA THR A 228 -10.39 6.35 -8.26
C THR A 228 -10.37 7.49 -9.28
N THR A 229 -10.13 7.20 -10.56
CA THR A 229 -10.15 8.21 -11.62
C THR A 229 -11.53 8.86 -11.74
N ARG A 230 -12.60 8.05 -11.71
CA ARG A 230 -13.98 8.57 -11.70
C ARG A 230 -14.26 9.42 -10.48
N LEU A 231 -13.79 9.00 -9.30
CA LEU A 231 -13.96 9.72 -8.05
C LEU A 231 -13.31 11.11 -8.13
N ILE A 232 -12.06 11.20 -8.58
CA ILE A 232 -11.35 12.48 -8.73
C ILE A 232 -12.12 13.42 -9.65
N GLU A 233 -12.60 12.91 -10.78
CA GLU A 233 -13.30 13.74 -11.76
C GLU A 233 -14.66 14.23 -11.24
N GLN A 234 -15.38 13.38 -10.51
CA GLN A 234 -16.60 13.78 -9.84
C GLN A 234 -16.31 14.83 -8.76
N ASP A 235 -15.28 14.62 -7.93
CA ASP A 235 -14.99 15.44 -6.75
C ASP A 235 -14.62 16.89 -7.09
N LYS A 236 -14.01 17.14 -8.26
CA LYS A 236 -13.64 18.50 -8.74
C LYS A 236 -14.81 19.45 -8.97
N ASN A 237 -16.04 18.94 -9.09
CA ASN A 237 -17.18 19.78 -9.42
C ASN A 237 -17.46 20.78 -8.28
N PRO A 238 -17.61 22.09 -8.56
CA PRO A 238 -17.74 23.14 -7.52
C PRO A 238 -18.88 22.92 -6.53
N GLY A 239 -19.94 22.21 -6.94
CA GLY A 239 -21.08 21.87 -6.09
C GLY A 239 -20.83 20.79 -5.02
N ASN A 240 -19.64 20.18 -5.00
CA ASN A 240 -19.31 19.10 -4.07
C ASN A 240 -18.62 19.55 -2.77
N SER A 241 -18.28 20.83 -2.67
CA SER A 241 -17.78 21.43 -1.44
C SER A 241 -18.92 21.46 -0.40
N LEU A 242 -18.87 20.50 0.52
CA LEU A 242 -19.77 20.40 1.67
C LEU A 242 -19.21 21.23 2.83
N VAL A 243 -20.10 21.83 3.61
CA VAL A 243 -19.75 22.45 4.89
C VAL A 243 -20.16 21.49 6.00
N THR A 244 -19.19 20.91 6.71
CA THR A 244 -19.46 20.08 7.90
C THR A 244 -19.10 20.87 9.15
N GLY A 245 -20.11 21.26 9.93
CA GLY A 245 -19.95 22.32 10.92
C GLY A 245 -19.71 23.63 10.20
N ASN A 246 -18.47 24.13 10.25
CA ASN A 246 -18.01 25.28 9.45
C ASN A 246 -16.89 24.92 8.48
N LEU A 247 -16.35 23.70 8.50
CA LEU A 247 -15.18 23.34 7.69
C LEU A 247 -15.59 22.88 6.28
N TYR A 248 -14.82 23.29 5.27
CA TYR A 248 -14.99 22.80 3.91
C TYR A 248 -14.43 21.38 3.77
N TYR A 249 -15.24 20.48 3.22
CA TYR A 249 -14.89 19.10 2.87
C TYR A 249 -15.51 18.75 1.54
N THR A 250 -15.09 17.63 0.95
CA THR A 250 -15.89 16.96 -0.07
C THR A 250 -16.23 15.54 0.37
N THR A 251 -17.03 14.83 -0.41
CA THR A 251 -17.26 13.40 -0.19
C THR A 251 -16.07 12.53 -0.61
N GLY A 252 -15.07 13.10 -1.29
CA GLY A 252 -13.87 12.43 -1.81
C GLY A 252 -13.22 11.45 -0.83
N PRO A 253 -12.75 11.89 0.36
CA PRO A 253 -12.11 11.01 1.34
C PRO A 253 -13.00 9.85 1.78
N ARG A 254 -14.27 10.13 2.07
CA ARG A 254 -15.23 9.11 2.50
C ARG A 254 -15.43 8.06 1.42
N ASN A 255 -15.66 8.49 0.17
CA ASN A 255 -15.90 7.58 -0.94
C ASN A 255 -14.66 6.74 -1.27
N LEU A 256 -13.47 7.35 -1.23
CA LEU A 256 -12.19 6.66 -1.44
C LEU A 256 -11.99 5.54 -0.41
N PHE A 257 -12.17 5.84 0.88
CA PHE A 257 -11.97 4.86 1.93
C PHE A 257 -13.12 3.86 2.03
N GLN A 258 -14.35 4.24 1.70
CA GLN A 258 -15.46 3.29 1.58
C GLN A 258 -15.18 2.24 0.51
N MET A 259 -14.61 2.63 -0.64
CA MET A 259 -14.16 1.70 -1.68
C MET A 259 -13.10 0.72 -1.13
N VAL A 260 -12.06 1.23 -0.47
CA VAL A 260 -10.99 0.41 0.10
C VAL A 260 -11.53 -0.55 1.16
N HIS A 261 -12.34 -0.06 2.10
CA HIS A 261 -12.94 -0.87 3.15
C HIS A 261 -13.85 -1.96 2.58
N SER A 262 -14.71 -1.63 1.62
CA SER A 262 -15.59 -2.63 1.00
C SER A 262 -14.83 -3.80 0.39
N ARG A 263 -13.63 -3.57 -0.19
CA ARG A 263 -12.80 -4.63 -0.76
C ARG A 263 -12.10 -5.46 0.32
N LEU A 264 -11.56 -4.78 1.33
CA LEU A 264 -10.90 -5.45 2.45
C LEU A 264 -11.86 -6.29 3.29
N ASP A 265 -13.06 -5.79 3.58
CA ASP A 265 -14.06 -6.51 4.36
C ASP A 265 -14.47 -7.80 3.64
N LEU A 266 -14.65 -7.76 2.31
CA LEU A 266 -14.95 -8.96 1.53
C LEU A 266 -13.79 -9.97 1.58
N ALA A 267 -12.54 -9.51 1.41
CA ALA A 267 -11.36 -10.36 1.53
C ALA A 267 -11.23 -11.01 2.91
N ILE A 268 -11.51 -10.24 3.97
CA ILE A 268 -11.53 -10.73 5.36
C ILE A 268 -12.52 -11.89 5.53
N THR A 269 -13.68 -11.83 4.88
CA THR A 269 -14.68 -12.90 5.00
C THR A 269 -14.24 -14.22 4.38
N THR A 270 -13.15 -14.25 3.60
CA THR A 270 -12.66 -15.48 2.96
C THR A 270 -11.92 -16.42 3.90
N ALA A 271 -11.50 -15.93 5.08
CA ALA A 271 -10.62 -16.65 6.00
C ALA A 271 -9.30 -17.13 5.34
N PHE A 272 -8.86 -16.48 4.25
CA PHE A 272 -7.61 -16.77 3.56
C PHE A 272 -6.65 -15.59 3.63
N ASP A 273 -5.71 -15.64 4.58
CA ASP A 273 -4.85 -14.51 4.93
C ASP A 273 -4.03 -13.97 3.75
N LYS A 274 -3.54 -14.83 2.85
CA LYS A 274 -2.80 -14.41 1.65
C LYS A 274 -3.62 -13.49 0.75
N LEU A 275 -4.93 -13.72 0.64
CA LEU A 275 -5.84 -12.90 -0.17
C LEU A 275 -6.17 -11.56 0.52
N VAL A 276 -6.27 -11.55 1.85
CA VAL A 276 -6.43 -10.33 2.63
C VAL A 276 -5.19 -9.44 2.47
N ILE A 277 -3.99 -10.01 2.58
CA ILE A 277 -2.71 -9.31 2.40
C ILE A 277 -2.63 -8.73 0.98
N ALA A 278 -2.93 -9.54 -0.04
CA ALA A 278 -2.96 -9.10 -1.43
C ALA A 278 -3.89 -7.89 -1.62
N THR A 279 -5.10 -7.93 -1.03
CA THR A 279 -6.07 -6.84 -1.11
C THR A 279 -5.58 -5.57 -0.40
N ALA A 280 -4.92 -5.71 0.75
CA ALA A 280 -4.34 -4.59 1.49
C ALA A 280 -3.16 -3.93 0.76
N GLN A 281 -2.31 -4.73 0.12
CA GLN A 281 -1.22 -4.24 -0.74
C GLN A 281 -1.78 -3.44 -1.91
N GLU A 282 -2.78 -3.97 -2.63
CA GLU A 282 -3.37 -3.25 -3.77
C GLU A 282 -4.12 -2.00 -3.33
N SER A 283 -4.77 -2.02 -2.16
CA SER A 283 -5.39 -0.83 -1.57
C SER A 283 -4.36 0.29 -1.35
N THR A 284 -3.17 -0.05 -0.86
CA THR A 284 -2.07 0.91 -0.65
C THR A 284 -1.59 1.50 -1.98
N VAL A 285 -1.48 0.69 -3.03
CA VAL A 285 -1.13 1.13 -4.39
C VAL A 285 -2.16 2.11 -4.95
N VAL A 286 -3.46 1.83 -4.74
CA VAL A 286 -4.55 2.69 -5.20
C VAL A 286 -4.53 4.03 -4.48
N LEU A 287 -4.36 4.05 -3.16
CA LEU A 287 -4.23 5.29 -2.40
C LEU A 287 -3.07 6.16 -2.90
N ARG A 288 -1.94 5.56 -3.28
CA ARG A 288 -0.83 6.30 -3.90
C ARG A 288 -1.12 6.79 -5.30
N THR A 289 -1.83 5.99 -6.08
CA THR A 289 -2.24 6.41 -7.43
C THR A 289 -3.15 7.64 -7.33
N TYR A 290 -4.11 7.62 -6.40
CA TYR A 290 -4.91 8.80 -6.06
C TYR A 290 -4.02 9.99 -5.67
N GLN A 291 -3.01 9.78 -4.82
CA GLN A 291 -2.11 10.85 -4.41
C GLN A 291 -1.32 11.47 -5.57
N GLN A 292 -0.82 10.63 -6.47
CA GLN A 292 -0.09 11.08 -7.65
C GLN A 292 -0.96 11.94 -8.56
N GLU A 293 -2.20 11.51 -8.82
CA GLU A 293 -3.15 12.26 -9.65
C GLU A 293 -3.56 13.59 -8.99
N MET A 294 -3.80 13.61 -7.68
CA MET A 294 -4.08 14.85 -6.96
C MET A 294 -2.86 15.79 -6.93
N SER A 295 -1.64 15.25 -6.80
CA SER A 295 -0.41 16.05 -6.86
C SER A 295 -0.24 16.71 -8.23
N LYS A 296 -0.50 15.97 -9.33
CA LYS A 296 -0.49 16.51 -10.69
C LYS A 296 -1.53 17.62 -10.85
N LEU A 297 -2.75 17.42 -10.33
CA LEU A 297 -3.82 18.40 -10.38
C LEU A 297 -3.43 19.71 -9.67
N LEU A 298 -2.86 19.63 -8.46
CA LEU A 298 -2.46 20.80 -7.67
C LEU A 298 -1.28 21.57 -8.30
N LYS A 299 -0.36 20.86 -8.98
CA LYS A 299 0.78 21.47 -9.67
C LYS A 299 0.43 22.08 -11.02
N ASN A 300 -0.68 21.68 -11.63
CA ASN A 300 -1.07 22.21 -12.92
C ASN A 300 -1.68 23.62 -12.77
N ASN A 301 -0.91 24.65 -13.10
CA ASN A 301 -1.36 26.05 -12.99
C ASN A 301 -2.45 26.42 -14.00
N GLU A 302 -2.57 25.69 -15.12
CA GLU A 302 -3.64 25.89 -16.10
C GLU A 302 -5.00 25.39 -15.61
N SER A 303 -5.01 24.49 -14.62
CA SER A 303 -6.24 24.01 -14.02
C SER A 303 -6.89 25.14 -13.20
N LYS A 304 -7.97 25.72 -13.73
CA LYS A 304 -8.85 26.64 -13.00
C LYS A 304 -9.66 25.86 -11.98
N LEU A 305 -9.06 25.63 -10.82
CA LEU A 305 -9.72 25.01 -9.67
C LEU A 305 -10.50 26.08 -8.90
N ASP A 306 -11.71 25.73 -8.48
CA ASP A 306 -12.49 26.56 -7.56
C ASP A 306 -11.73 26.74 -6.23
N PHE A 307 -11.71 27.97 -5.70
CA PHE A 307 -10.95 28.30 -4.49
C PHE A 307 -11.42 27.50 -3.27
N LYS A 308 -12.74 27.35 -3.10
CA LYS A 308 -13.32 26.59 -1.98
C LYS A 308 -13.01 25.11 -2.10
N TYR A 309 -12.98 24.58 -3.33
CA TYR A 309 -12.51 23.22 -3.58
C TYR A 309 -11.05 23.04 -3.11
N VAL A 310 -10.12 23.92 -3.47
CA VAL A 310 -8.72 23.80 -3.03
C VAL A 310 -8.59 23.90 -1.50
N LEU A 311 -9.37 24.75 -0.84
CA LEU A 311 -9.44 24.80 0.63
C LEU A 311 -9.94 23.47 1.22
N SER A 312 -10.99 22.89 0.64
CA SER A 312 -11.52 21.61 1.09
C SER A 312 -10.49 20.47 1.00
N LEU A 313 -9.60 20.52 -0.01
CA LEU A 313 -8.55 19.51 -0.20
C LEU A 313 -7.58 19.45 0.98
N ILE A 314 -7.30 20.56 1.66
CA ILE A 314 -6.44 20.60 2.85
C ILE A 314 -7.04 19.72 3.96
N ASN A 315 -8.33 19.93 4.26
CA ASN A 315 -9.03 19.18 5.29
C ASN A 315 -9.23 17.72 4.87
N ASN A 316 -9.59 17.49 3.60
CA ASN A 316 -9.76 16.16 3.02
C ASN A 316 -8.50 15.30 3.12
N PHE A 317 -7.33 15.81 2.74
CA PHE A 317 -6.09 15.05 2.83
C PHE A 317 -5.61 14.84 4.27
N SER A 318 -5.92 15.77 5.19
CA SER A 318 -5.76 15.54 6.62
C SER A 318 -6.62 14.36 7.09
N LYS A 319 -7.85 14.24 6.59
CA LYS A 319 -8.72 13.10 6.90
C LYS A 319 -8.24 11.80 6.25
N CYS A 320 -7.74 11.84 5.02
CA CYS A 320 -7.13 10.67 4.38
C CYS A 320 -5.89 10.16 5.14
N TYR A 321 -5.09 11.06 5.73
CA TYR A 321 -3.99 10.69 6.61
C TYR A 321 -4.50 9.91 7.84
N GLU A 322 -5.55 10.41 8.51
CA GLU A 322 -6.17 9.73 9.66
C GLU A 322 -6.76 8.37 9.27
N TYR A 323 -7.53 8.30 8.19
CA TYR A 323 -8.12 7.04 7.72
C TYR A 323 -7.06 6.01 7.30
N THR A 324 -5.92 6.45 6.75
CA THR A 324 -4.80 5.55 6.44
C THR A 324 -4.20 4.95 7.72
N GLU A 325 -4.09 5.75 8.78
CA GLU A 325 -3.60 5.27 10.08
C GLU A 325 -4.59 4.30 10.74
N GLU A 326 -5.88 4.63 10.74
CA GLU A 326 -6.92 3.74 11.26
C GLU A 326 -6.93 2.40 10.52
N LEU A 327 -6.78 2.43 9.19
CA LEU A 327 -6.72 1.24 8.36
C LEU A 327 -5.47 0.40 8.70
N LYS A 328 -4.31 1.04 8.83
CA LYS A 328 -3.05 0.39 9.23
C LYS A 328 -3.23 -0.32 10.58
N THR A 329 -3.68 0.40 11.60
CA THR A 329 -3.84 -0.16 12.96
C THR A 329 -4.77 -1.37 12.97
N LYS A 330 -5.94 -1.27 12.32
CA LYS A 330 -6.89 -2.39 12.24
C LYS A 330 -6.30 -3.65 11.59
N LEU A 331 -5.52 -3.49 10.53
CA LEU A 331 -4.89 -4.62 9.83
C LEU A 331 -3.74 -5.22 10.64
N ILE A 332 -2.90 -4.38 11.24
CA ILE A 332 -1.78 -4.85 12.08
C ILE A 332 -2.29 -5.60 13.31
N GLU A 333 -3.26 -5.06 14.04
CA GLU A 333 -3.80 -5.70 15.24
C GLU A 333 -4.41 -7.07 14.96
N LYS A 334 -5.14 -7.19 13.84
CA LYS A 334 -5.86 -8.42 13.49
C LYS A 334 -4.95 -9.55 13.03
N TYR A 335 -3.80 -9.22 12.44
CA TYR A 335 -2.98 -10.19 11.73
C TYR A 335 -1.49 -10.16 12.12
N LYS A 336 -1.17 -9.59 13.28
CA LYS A 336 0.18 -9.51 13.85
C LYS A 336 0.94 -10.83 13.92
N ASP A 337 0.23 -11.95 14.10
CA ASP A 337 0.81 -13.28 14.32
C ASP A 337 0.95 -14.09 13.02
N THR A 338 0.35 -13.63 11.92
CA THR A 338 0.34 -14.30 10.61
C THR A 338 1.07 -13.53 9.53
N ILE A 339 1.42 -12.26 9.75
CA ILE A 339 1.94 -11.39 8.69
C ILE A 339 3.35 -10.88 8.98
N ASP A 340 4.24 -11.11 8.02
CA ASP A 340 5.40 -10.26 7.80
C ASP A 340 4.92 -8.98 7.08
N LEU A 341 4.45 -7.97 7.85
CA LEU A 341 3.73 -6.78 7.32
C LEU A 341 4.66 -5.84 6.53
N VAL A 342 5.95 -6.18 6.52
CA VAL A 342 7.10 -5.46 5.95
C VAL A 342 6.89 -4.95 4.51
N PRO A 343 6.13 -5.61 3.60
CA PRO A 343 5.88 -5.08 2.27
C PRO A 343 4.83 -3.95 2.21
N MET A 344 4.01 -3.76 3.25
CA MET A 344 2.91 -2.79 3.23
C MET A 344 3.41 -1.41 3.63
N GLU A 345 3.65 -0.59 2.62
CA GLU A 345 4.22 0.74 2.77
C GLU A 345 3.21 1.80 3.29
N PHE A 346 2.34 1.45 4.25
CA PHE A 346 1.32 2.37 4.80
C PHE A 346 1.91 3.69 5.29
N ASP A 347 3.09 3.67 5.91
CA ASP A 347 3.76 4.89 6.38
C ASP A 347 4.15 5.83 5.23
N LYS A 348 4.60 5.29 4.08
CA LYS A 348 4.85 6.09 2.88
C LYS A 348 3.56 6.66 2.30
N THR A 349 2.47 5.88 2.30
CA THR A 349 1.16 6.38 1.85
C THR A 349 0.65 7.48 2.77
N LYS A 350 0.76 7.31 4.08
CA LYS A 350 0.40 8.32 5.07
C LYS A 350 1.19 9.61 4.87
N ALA A 351 2.52 9.51 4.71
CA ALA A 351 3.37 10.66 4.39
C ALA A 351 2.95 11.36 3.09
N GLY A 352 2.58 10.60 2.06
CA GLY A 352 2.07 11.14 0.79
C GLY A 352 0.81 12.01 0.95
N PHE A 353 -0.11 11.66 1.86
CA PHE A 353 -1.26 12.54 2.15
C PHE A 353 -0.84 13.81 2.88
N GLN A 354 0.13 13.74 3.78
CA GLN A 354 0.68 14.93 4.43
C GLN A 354 1.36 15.88 3.43
N ASP A 355 2.07 15.34 2.43
CA ASP A 355 2.64 16.12 1.33
C ASP A 355 1.57 16.79 0.46
N LEU A 356 0.42 16.14 0.28
CA LEU A 356 -0.72 16.75 -0.40
C LEU A 356 -1.37 17.87 0.42
N VAL A 357 -1.47 17.74 1.75
CA VAL A 357 -1.92 18.86 2.61
C VAL A 357 -0.99 20.07 2.38
N LYS A 358 0.34 19.85 2.37
CA LYS A 358 1.32 20.90 2.07
C LYS A 358 1.12 21.49 0.67
N SER A 359 0.97 20.65 -0.35
CA SER A 359 0.79 21.08 -1.74
C SER A 359 -0.49 21.90 -1.92
N SER A 360 -1.59 21.51 -1.26
CA SER A 360 -2.85 22.27 -1.30
C SER A 360 -2.70 23.65 -0.65
N ARG A 361 -2.04 23.75 0.51
CA ARG A 361 -1.76 25.06 1.14
C ARG A 361 -0.92 25.95 0.23
N GLN A 362 0.13 25.40 -0.36
CA GLN A 362 0.98 26.14 -1.31
C GLN A 362 0.18 26.63 -2.53
N ARG A 363 -0.75 25.81 -3.03
CA ARG A 363 -1.62 26.22 -4.14
C ARG A 363 -2.59 27.35 -3.75
N VAL A 364 -3.18 27.31 -2.56
CA VAL A 364 -4.01 28.41 -2.04
C VAL A 364 -3.20 29.70 -1.95
N ILE A 365 -2.01 29.66 -1.35
CA ILE A 365 -1.13 30.83 -1.23
C ILE A 365 -0.77 31.38 -2.61
N ALA A 366 -0.47 30.50 -3.59
CA ALA A 366 -0.17 30.92 -4.95
C ALA A 366 -1.36 31.64 -5.60
N ILE A 367 -2.58 31.13 -5.47
CA ILE A 367 -3.79 31.78 -5.99
C ILE A 367 -3.95 33.18 -5.40
N LEU A 368 -3.84 33.32 -4.07
CA LEU A 368 -3.98 34.62 -3.41
C LEU A 368 -2.91 35.64 -3.83
N LEU A 369 -1.67 35.18 -4.00
CA LEU A 369 -0.59 36.07 -4.45
C LEU A 369 -0.69 36.38 -5.95
N ASP A 370 -1.24 35.50 -6.77
CA ASP A 370 -1.47 35.78 -8.19
C ASP A 370 -2.53 36.88 -8.38
N GLU A 371 -3.52 36.99 -7.48
CA GLU A 371 -4.50 38.09 -7.47
C GLU A 371 -3.88 39.45 -7.10
N LEU A 372 -2.71 39.46 -6.45
CA LEU A 372 -2.04 40.67 -5.94
C LEU A 372 -0.79 41.06 -6.76
N GLN A 373 -0.70 40.60 -8.01
CA GLN A 373 0.48 40.84 -8.85
C GLN A 373 0.67 42.32 -9.21
N GLU A 374 -0.41 43.09 -9.33
CA GLU A 374 -0.33 44.53 -9.64
C GLU A 374 0.32 45.29 -8.49
N GLU A 375 -0.12 45.06 -7.26
CA GLU A 375 0.46 45.66 -6.06
C GLU A 375 1.91 45.23 -5.85
N GLN A 376 2.22 43.96 -6.12
CA GLN A 376 3.59 43.45 -6.09
C GLN A 376 4.51 44.23 -7.03
N ALA A 377 4.06 44.48 -8.26
CA ALA A 377 4.85 45.17 -9.27
C ALA A 377 5.16 46.64 -8.92
N GLN A 378 4.37 47.25 -8.03
CA GLN A 378 4.56 48.61 -7.53
C GLN A 378 5.64 48.73 -6.45
N LEU A 379 6.01 47.63 -5.77
CA LEU A 379 7.07 47.65 -4.76
C LEU A 379 8.41 48.07 -5.38
N PHE A 380 9.21 48.83 -4.62
CA PHE A 380 10.51 49.36 -5.05
C PHE A 380 10.49 50.24 -6.31
N THR A 381 9.32 50.77 -6.69
CA THR A 381 9.20 51.83 -7.69
C THR A 381 9.39 53.22 -7.07
N ARG A 382 9.53 54.27 -7.89
CA ARG A 382 9.63 55.64 -7.37
C ARG A 382 8.36 56.09 -6.63
N PRO A 383 7.13 55.86 -7.12
CA PRO A 383 5.92 56.15 -6.34
C PRO A 383 5.90 55.44 -4.98
N TRP A 384 6.37 54.19 -4.92
CA TRP A 384 6.49 53.45 -3.66
C TRP A 384 7.47 54.13 -2.70
N ALA A 385 8.64 54.52 -3.18
CA ALA A 385 9.66 55.18 -2.35
C ALA A 385 9.17 56.53 -1.79
N LEU A 386 8.32 57.24 -2.55
CA LEU A 386 7.76 58.53 -2.16
C LEU A 386 6.46 58.42 -1.32
N ASP A 387 6.07 57.21 -0.89
CA ASP A 387 4.84 56.96 -0.13
C ASP A 387 3.54 57.32 -0.91
N GLU A 388 3.61 57.39 -2.24
CA GLU A 388 2.46 57.71 -3.12
C GLU A 388 1.55 56.50 -3.35
N VAL A 389 2.10 55.28 -3.20
CA VAL A 389 1.35 54.01 -3.28
C VAL A 389 1.51 53.20 -2.00
N ASN A 390 0.45 52.51 -1.59
CA ASN A 390 0.39 51.76 -0.34
C ASN A 390 0.42 50.24 -0.54
N SER A 391 1.18 49.77 -1.54
CA SER A 391 1.15 48.37 -2.00
C SER A 391 1.32 47.33 -0.90
N ALA A 392 2.31 47.47 -0.01
CA ALA A 392 2.50 46.52 1.10
C ALA A 392 1.30 46.46 2.04
N ARG A 393 0.63 47.60 2.26
CA ARG A 393 -0.57 47.69 3.11
C ARG A 393 -1.77 47.02 2.44
N ILE A 394 -1.99 47.27 1.15
CA ILE A 394 -3.06 46.66 0.36
C ILE A 394 -2.88 45.14 0.37
N ILE A 395 -1.68 44.64 0.03
CA ILE A 395 -1.35 43.20 0.07
C ILE A 395 -1.68 42.62 1.46
N LYS A 396 -1.24 43.27 2.54
CA LYS A 396 -1.45 42.80 3.91
C LYS A 396 -2.93 42.81 4.31
N ASP A 397 -3.66 43.89 4.04
CA ASP A 397 -5.07 44.03 4.40
C ASP A 397 -5.93 43.02 3.61
N THR A 398 -5.73 42.89 2.30
CA THR A 398 -6.44 41.90 1.46
C THR A 398 -6.18 40.46 1.93
N LEU A 399 -4.94 40.10 2.23
CA LEU A 399 -4.64 38.76 2.75
C LEU A 399 -5.26 38.53 4.13
N VAL A 400 -5.24 39.54 5.02
CA VAL A 400 -5.92 39.41 6.34
C VAL A 400 -7.41 39.16 6.17
N ASP A 401 -8.07 39.86 5.25
CA ASP A 401 -9.49 39.67 4.97
C ASP A 401 -9.78 38.27 4.45
N TYR A 402 -8.99 37.76 3.48
CA TYR A 402 -9.11 36.38 3.01
C TYR A 402 -8.92 35.35 4.14
N PHE A 403 -7.92 35.54 4.99
CA PHE A 403 -7.68 34.64 6.11
C PHE A 403 -8.84 34.65 7.09
N LYS A 404 -9.38 35.84 7.40
CA LYS A 404 -10.45 36.02 8.37
C LYS A 404 -11.79 35.48 7.87
N GLU A 405 -12.16 35.78 6.63
CA GLU A 405 -13.50 35.52 6.10
C GLU A 405 -13.60 34.13 5.43
N GLU A 406 -12.55 33.65 4.77
CA GLU A 406 -12.62 32.40 3.97
C GLU A 406 -11.73 31.26 4.51
N ILE A 407 -10.53 31.53 5.05
CA ILE A 407 -9.60 30.44 5.42
C ILE A 407 -9.85 29.94 6.85
N CYS A 408 -9.70 30.82 7.85
CA CYS A 408 -9.80 30.46 9.27
C CYS A 408 -11.14 29.83 9.67
N PRO A 409 -12.30 30.26 9.13
CA PRO A 409 -13.58 29.63 9.44
C PRO A 409 -13.72 28.23 8.85
N HIS A 410 -13.05 27.96 7.72
CA HIS A 410 -13.34 26.81 6.87
C HIS A 410 -12.22 25.77 6.77
N VAL A 411 -11.01 26.08 7.25
CA VAL A 411 -9.85 25.17 7.29
C VAL A 411 -9.53 24.81 8.75
N ILE A 412 -9.11 23.57 9.00
CA ILE A 412 -8.67 23.12 10.34
C ILE A 412 -7.64 24.10 10.89
N THR A 413 -7.85 24.57 12.13
CA THR A 413 -7.09 25.67 12.75
C THR A 413 -5.58 25.50 12.66
N ASN A 414 -5.05 24.31 12.94
CA ASN A 414 -3.60 24.04 12.85
C ASN A 414 -3.07 24.25 11.42
N TRP A 415 -3.84 23.87 10.40
CA TRP A 415 -3.47 24.08 9.00
C TRP A 415 -3.61 25.54 8.58
N ALA A 416 -4.62 26.27 9.08
CA ALA A 416 -4.79 27.70 8.86
C ALA A 416 -3.62 28.50 9.47
N THR A 417 -3.25 28.24 10.73
CA THR A 417 -2.08 28.85 11.38
C THR A 417 -0.79 28.54 10.62
N ARG A 418 -0.62 27.29 10.16
CA ARG A 418 0.54 26.92 9.35
C ARG A 418 0.57 27.66 8.01
N MET A 419 -0.58 27.84 7.37
CA MET A 419 -0.70 28.60 6.13
C MET A 419 -0.36 30.09 6.35
N GLY A 420 -0.73 30.68 7.48
CA GLY A 420 -0.35 32.05 7.83
C GLY A 420 1.17 32.24 7.90
N ILE A 421 1.88 31.29 8.51
CA ILE A 421 3.36 31.28 8.56
C ILE A 421 3.94 31.14 7.14
N GLU A 422 3.46 30.16 6.37
CA GLU A 422 3.93 29.92 5.00
C GLU A 422 3.66 31.13 4.08
N THR A 423 2.57 31.87 4.32
CA THR A 423 2.23 33.10 3.60
C THR A 423 3.20 34.22 3.96
N LEU A 424 3.52 34.42 5.25
CA LEU A 424 4.51 35.41 5.68
C LEU A 424 5.89 35.13 5.05
N ASP A 425 6.34 33.87 5.09
CA ASP A 425 7.60 33.48 4.46
C ASP A 425 7.59 33.77 2.95
N ARG A 426 6.47 33.51 2.27
CA ARG A 426 6.34 33.80 0.84
C ARG A 426 6.30 35.30 0.54
N LEU A 427 5.68 36.11 1.40
CA LEU A 427 5.71 37.57 1.30
C LEU A 427 7.12 38.12 1.46
N VAL A 428 7.92 37.58 2.38
CA VAL A 428 9.33 37.95 2.53
C VAL A 428 10.13 37.64 1.27
N VAL A 429 9.98 36.43 0.71
CA VAL A 429 10.66 36.04 -0.54
C VAL A 429 10.24 36.94 -1.70
N MET A 430 8.94 37.23 -1.84
CA MET A 430 8.40 38.14 -2.83
C MET A 430 8.98 39.56 -2.68
N TYR A 431 9.05 40.08 -1.45
CA TYR A 431 9.58 41.41 -1.17
C TYR A 431 11.08 41.50 -1.53
N ILE A 432 11.86 40.48 -1.19
CA ILE A 432 13.28 40.38 -1.56
C ILE A 432 13.44 40.29 -3.08
N ARG A 433 12.59 39.53 -3.77
CA ARG A 433 12.60 39.45 -5.23
C ARG A 433 12.43 40.83 -5.86
N GLU A 434 11.44 41.61 -5.41
CA GLU A 434 11.22 42.96 -5.94
C GLU A 434 12.39 43.90 -5.63
N LEU A 435 12.99 43.83 -4.43
CA LEU A 435 14.18 44.60 -4.07
C LEU A 435 15.33 44.43 -5.07
N PHE A 436 15.62 43.19 -5.47
CA PHE A 436 16.71 42.87 -6.38
C PHE A 436 16.34 42.99 -7.86
N THR A 437 15.05 43.08 -8.19
CA THR A 437 14.57 43.18 -9.58
C THR A 437 14.40 44.62 -10.03
N LYS A 438 14.06 45.54 -9.12
CA LYS A 438 13.83 46.95 -9.45
C LYS A 438 15.13 47.74 -9.34
N LYS A 439 15.38 48.59 -10.34
CA LYS A 439 16.52 49.51 -10.34
C LYS A 439 16.11 50.80 -9.63
N GLN A 440 16.50 50.97 -8.37
CA GLN A 440 16.15 52.11 -7.54
C GLN A 440 17.38 52.61 -6.78
N SER A 441 17.53 53.94 -6.67
CA SER A 441 18.55 54.57 -5.80
C SER A 441 18.14 54.37 -4.35
N PHE A 442 19.05 53.95 -3.50
CA PHE A 442 18.83 53.78 -2.06
C PHE A 442 19.15 55.09 -1.35
N ASP A 443 18.11 55.92 -1.25
CA ASP A 443 18.04 57.22 -0.59
C ASP A 443 17.14 57.16 0.67
N GLU A 444 17.05 58.26 1.43
CA GLU A 444 16.28 58.34 2.67
C GLU A 444 14.79 57.92 2.50
N PRO A 445 14.05 58.35 1.46
CA PRO A 445 12.70 57.87 1.19
C PRO A 445 12.59 56.34 1.11
N VAL A 446 13.52 55.67 0.42
CA VAL A 446 13.54 54.20 0.34
C VAL A 446 13.74 53.58 1.72
N PHE A 447 14.64 54.11 2.55
CA PHE A 447 14.90 53.57 3.89
C PHE A 447 13.71 53.71 4.83
N VAL A 448 13.05 54.87 4.82
CA VAL A 448 11.83 55.11 5.59
C VAL A 448 10.73 54.14 5.15
N ARG A 449 10.52 54.01 3.84
CA ARG A 449 9.48 53.12 3.30
C ARG A 449 9.78 51.65 3.56
N PHE A 450 11.02 51.20 3.43
CA PHE A 450 11.45 49.82 3.72
C PHE A 450 11.16 49.44 5.18
N ASN A 451 11.46 50.33 6.13
CA ASN A 451 11.15 50.11 7.55
C ASN A 451 9.64 50.01 7.81
N LYS A 452 8.84 50.90 7.19
CA LYS A 452 7.38 50.89 7.30
C LYS A 452 6.80 49.59 6.76
N ASP A 453 7.30 49.11 5.62
CA ASP A 453 6.84 47.85 5.03
C ASP A 453 7.22 46.63 5.88
N ILE A 454 8.41 46.60 6.51
CA ILE A 454 8.75 45.53 7.47
C ILE A 454 7.74 45.49 8.63
N GLN A 455 7.36 46.66 9.17
CA GLN A 455 6.35 46.74 10.23
C GLN A 455 4.99 46.22 9.74
N ILE A 456 4.60 46.53 8.50
CA ILE A 456 3.36 45.99 7.89
C ILE A 456 3.41 44.46 7.77
N LEU A 457 4.56 43.88 7.39
CA LEU A 457 4.72 42.42 7.37
C LEU A 457 4.65 41.79 8.78
N GLN A 458 5.19 42.49 9.79
CA GLN A 458 5.05 42.08 11.20
C GLN A 458 3.58 42.14 11.66
N GLU A 459 2.84 43.18 11.27
CA GLU A 459 1.41 43.32 11.53
C GLU A 459 0.61 42.18 10.88
N PHE A 460 0.96 41.75 9.65
CA PHE A 460 0.35 40.57 9.03
C PHE A 460 0.55 39.34 9.94
N GLY A 461 1.78 39.06 10.34
CA GLY A 461 2.08 37.90 11.19
C GLY A 461 1.31 37.93 12.52
N THR A 462 1.21 39.11 13.12
CA THR A 462 0.44 39.34 14.36
C THR A 462 -1.04 39.11 14.14
N SER A 463 -1.60 39.60 13.03
CA SER A 463 -3.01 39.43 12.66
C SER A 463 -3.38 37.95 12.48
N GLN A 464 -2.43 37.12 12.06
CA GLN A 464 -2.61 35.67 11.92
C GLN A 464 -2.31 34.87 13.20
N SER A 465 -2.16 35.54 14.35
CA SER A 465 -1.83 34.92 15.65
C SER A 465 -0.53 34.10 15.61
N ILE A 466 0.43 34.48 14.77
CA ILE A 466 1.75 33.84 14.70
C ILE A 466 2.55 34.26 15.94
N LYS A 467 3.32 33.32 16.50
CA LYS A 467 4.20 33.62 17.63
C LYS A 467 5.26 34.66 17.23
N GLU A 468 5.49 35.65 18.09
CA GLU A 468 6.45 36.74 17.85
C GLU A 468 7.82 36.24 17.41
N GLN A 469 8.38 35.22 18.07
CA GLN A 469 9.68 34.65 17.68
C GLN A 469 9.68 34.08 16.25
N THR A 470 8.57 33.47 15.81
CA THR A 470 8.44 32.96 14.44
C THR A 470 8.38 34.11 13.45
N ILE A 471 7.66 35.19 13.76
CA ILE A 471 7.60 36.39 12.93
C ILE A 471 9.00 37.01 12.79
N GLN A 472 9.70 37.18 13.90
CA GLN A 472 11.07 37.71 13.90
C GLN A 472 12.02 36.85 13.09
N ASN A 473 11.92 35.52 13.19
CA ASN A 473 12.73 34.61 12.40
C ASN A 473 12.47 34.75 10.88
N SER A 474 11.20 34.87 10.47
CA SER A 474 10.84 35.08 9.05
C SER A 474 11.33 36.44 8.52
N LEU A 475 11.24 37.50 9.33
CA LEU A 475 11.63 38.87 8.92
C LEU A 475 13.12 39.17 9.06
N GLN A 476 13.89 38.31 9.72
CA GLN A 476 15.29 38.56 10.05
C GLN A 476 16.16 38.85 8.84
N VAL A 477 15.92 38.16 7.73
CA VAL A 477 16.66 38.41 6.47
C VAL A 477 16.45 39.84 5.97
N LEU A 478 15.24 40.40 6.12
CA LEU A 478 14.98 41.80 5.76
C LEU A 478 15.72 42.77 6.68
N GLN A 479 15.88 42.44 7.96
CA GLN A 479 16.68 43.24 8.89
C GLN A 479 18.16 43.24 8.49
N PHE A 480 18.73 42.09 8.11
CA PHE A 480 20.10 42.06 7.59
C PHE A 480 20.26 42.90 6.32
N LEU A 481 19.32 42.77 5.36
CA LEU A 481 19.35 43.54 4.12
C LEU A 481 19.24 45.05 4.39
N LYS A 482 18.38 45.46 5.32
CA LYS A 482 18.28 46.84 5.79
C LYS A 482 19.63 47.36 6.30
N GLU A 483 20.26 46.65 7.23
CA GLU A 483 21.54 47.08 7.80
C GLU A 483 22.66 47.15 6.75
N ILE A 484 22.63 46.31 5.72
CA ILE A 484 23.56 46.40 4.58
C ILE A 484 23.29 47.67 3.74
N MET A 485 22.02 48.03 3.55
CA MET A 485 21.60 49.21 2.78
C MET A 485 21.87 50.52 3.53
N THR A 486 21.71 50.58 4.85
CA THR A 486 21.77 51.83 5.64
C THR A 486 22.98 51.96 6.55
N GLY A 487 23.57 50.84 6.98
CA GLY A 487 24.56 50.80 8.05
C GLY A 487 25.92 51.40 7.68
N SER A 488 26.77 51.57 8.69
CA SER A 488 28.17 51.96 8.52
C SER A 488 28.97 50.84 7.82
N PRO A 489 30.18 51.11 7.29
CA PRO A 489 31.04 50.07 6.73
C PRO A 489 31.28 48.89 7.67
N THR A 490 31.34 49.13 8.98
CA THR A 490 31.49 48.07 9.99
C THR A 490 30.21 47.24 10.11
N ASP A 491 29.04 47.89 10.18
CA ASP A 491 27.75 47.20 10.31
C ASP A 491 27.44 46.37 9.07
N VAL A 492 27.78 46.87 7.89
CA VAL A 492 27.67 46.12 6.62
C VAL A 492 28.45 44.80 6.71
N LYS A 493 29.70 44.82 7.17
CA LYS A 493 30.52 43.60 7.30
C LYS A 493 29.87 42.60 8.25
N VAL A 494 29.46 43.06 9.43
CA VAL A 494 28.81 42.20 10.44
C VAL A 494 27.55 41.56 9.87
N ASN A 495 26.68 42.34 9.21
CA ASN A 495 25.43 41.83 8.68
C ASN A 495 25.64 40.92 7.46
N VAL A 496 26.66 41.15 6.62
CA VAL A 496 27.07 40.22 5.57
C VAL A 496 27.58 38.90 6.15
N GLU A 497 28.34 38.92 7.25
CA GLU A 497 28.75 37.69 7.92
C GLU A 497 27.56 36.94 8.55
N GLU A 498 26.63 37.65 9.19
CA GLU A 498 25.44 37.06 9.84
C GLU A 498 24.44 36.50 8.82
N ILE A 499 24.15 37.23 7.74
CA ILE A 499 23.27 36.72 6.67
C ILE A 499 23.88 35.47 6.04
N LEU A 500 25.21 35.43 5.84
CA LEU A 500 25.91 34.28 5.29
C LEU A 500 25.85 33.06 6.23
N LYS A 501 25.85 33.26 7.56
CA LYS A 501 25.67 32.16 8.53
C LYS A 501 24.29 31.51 8.41
N LYS A 502 23.24 32.29 8.16
CA LYS A 502 21.84 31.81 8.10
C LYS A 502 21.37 31.43 6.70
N HIS A 503 21.88 32.14 5.70
CA HIS A 503 21.58 31.98 4.28
C HIS A 503 22.91 31.91 3.51
N PRO A 504 23.58 30.75 3.53
CA PRO A 504 24.87 30.56 2.87
C PRO A 504 24.84 30.81 1.36
N ASP A 505 23.66 30.78 0.75
CA ASP A 505 23.38 31.02 -0.65
C ASP A 505 23.18 32.49 -1.03
N PHE A 506 23.30 33.41 -0.07
CA PHE A 506 23.42 34.84 -0.37
C PHE A 506 24.73 35.10 -1.13
N ARG A 507 24.63 35.73 -2.31
CA ARG A 507 25.74 35.86 -3.26
C ARG A 507 26.47 37.19 -3.13
N GLU A 508 27.76 37.22 -3.47
CA GLU A 508 28.57 38.45 -3.48
C GLU A 508 27.92 39.51 -4.36
N GLU A 509 27.40 39.11 -5.51
CA GLU A 509 26.69 39.94 -6.47
C GLU A 509 25.48 40.67 -5.86
N MET A 510 24.73 39.99 -5.00
CA MET A 510 23.59 40.58 -4.31
C MET A 510 24.06 41.60 -3.27
N ALA A 511 25.10 41.29 -2.51
CA ALA A 511 25.70 42.27 -1.58
C ALA A 511 26.22 43.49 -2.35
N GLY A 512 26.88 43.26 -3.50
CA GLY A 512 27.37 44.29 -4.41
C GLY A 512 26.27 45.22 -4.89
N PHE A 513 25.16 44.65 -5.39
CA PHE A 513 23.98 45.39 -5.79
C PHE A 513 23.50 46.36 -4.71
N LEU A 514 23.45 45.89 -3.45
CA LEU A 514 22.96 46.72 -2.36
C LEU A 514 23.86 47.93 -2.11
N ILE A 515 25.18 47.75 -2.16
CA ILE A 515 26.15 48.82 -1.95
C ILE A 515 26.21 49.78 -3.14
N ASP A 516 26.17 49.26 -4.36
CA ASP A 516 26.27 50.07 -5.58
C ASP A 516 25.10 51.05 -5.73
N ASN A 517 23.91 50.67 -5.26
CA ASN A 517 22.72 51.52 -5.31
C ASN A 517 22.62 52.53 -4.13
N ARG A 518 23.54 52.54 -3.15
CA ARG A 518 23.55 53.55 -2.07
C ARG A 518 23.92 54.93 -2.61
N GLU A 519 23.05 55.91 -2.48
CA GLU A 519 23.30 57.26 -3.01
C GLU A 519 24.29 58.06 -2.15
N ALA A 520 24.23 57.88 -0.83
CA ALA A 520 25.05 58.61 0.13
C ALA A 520 26.55 58.28 0.07
N LEU A 521 26.94 57.17 -0.56
CA LEU A 521 28.33 56.72 -0.64
C LEU A 521 28.99 57.16 -1.93
N ASP A 522 30.21 57.68 -1.82
CA ASP A 522 31.03 57.97 -2.99
C ASP A 522 31.64 56.70 -3.61
N ARG A 523 32.29 56.85 -4.77
CA ARG A 523 32.90 55.71 -5.49
C ARG A 523 34.05 55.05 -4.71
N SER A 524 34.77 55.81 -3.89
CA SER A 524 35.89 55.31 -3.09
C SER A 524 35.37 54.50 -1.89
N GLU A 525 34.36 55.01 -1.20
CA GLU A 525 33.68 54.35 -0.09
C GLU A 525 33.04 53.03 -0.53
N LYS A 526 32.28 53.05 -1.64
CA LYS A 526 31.71 51.82 -2.24
C LYS A 526 32.79 50.79 -2.52
N ARG A 527 33.90 51.20 -3.15
CA ARG A 527 35.03 50.31 -3.47
C ARG A 527 35.65 49.69 -2.22
N ASN A 528 35.82 50.47 -1.15
CA ASN A 528 36.38 49.97 0.10
C ASN A 528 35.47 48.93 0.75
N ILE A 529 34.17 49.23 0.87
CA ILE A 529 33.18 48.29 1.42
C ILE A 529 33.11 47.01 0.58
N LEU A 530 33.11 47.13 -0.75
CA LEU A 530 33.09 45.96 -1.64
C LEU A 530 34.36 45.12 -1.53
N SER A 531 35.52 45.75 -1.32
CA SER A 531 36.77 45.03 -1.06
C SER A 531 36.70 44.22 0.23
N ASP A 532 36.07 44.77 1.26
CA ASP A 532 35.86 44.07 2.52
C ASP A 532 34.87 42.91 2.38
N ILE A 533 33.77 43.11 1.65
CA ILE A 533 32.79 42.06 1.32
C ILE A 533 33.49 40.92 0.57
N ARG A 534 34.29 41.23 -0.45
CA ARG A 534 35.10 40.23 -1.19
C ARG A 534 36.02 39.43 -0.28
N ALA A 535 36.64 40.08 0.70
CA ALA A 535 37.49 39.38 1.66
C ALA A 535 36.70 38.42 2.55
N ILE A 536 35.44 38.73 2.88
CA ILE A 536 34.54 37.81 3.61
C ILE A 536 34.24 36.58 2.76
N TYR A 537 33.83 36.77 1.49
CA TYR A 537 33.53 35.66 0.57
C TYR A 537 34.78 34.81 0.25
N ALA A 538 35.95 35.42 0.09
CA ALA A 538 37.21 34.71 -0.19
C ALA A 538 37.68 33.80 0.96
N LYS A 539 37.26 34.08 2.20
CA LYS A 539 37.55 33.24 3.38
C LYS A 539 36.65 32.01 3.47
N ARG A 540 35.60 31.89 2.63
CA ARG A 540 34.69 30.76 2.69
C ARG A 540 35.28 29.50 2.07
N PRO A 541 34.86 28.32 2.55
CA PRO A 541 35.15 27.06 1.85
C PRO A 541 34.64 27.16 0.40
N GLN A 542 35.40 26.62 -0.56
CA GLN A 542 35.01 26.58 -1.99
C GLN A 542 33.90 25.55 -2.28
N GLU A 543 33.15 25.12 -1.27
CA GLU A 543 32.00 24.23 -1.44
C GLU A 543 30.82 25.03 -1.99
N GLU A 544 30.07 24.46 -2.93
CA GLU A 544 28.84 25.07 -3.41
C GLU A 544 27.87 25.27 -2.22
N PRO A 545 27.34 26.48 -2.02
CA PRO A 545 26.40 26.73 -0.94
C PRO A 545 25.16 25.85 -1.14
N LYS A 546 24.69 25.23 -0.05
CA LYS A 546 23.44 24.48 -0.05
C LYS A 546 22.30 25.39 -0.54
N GLU A 547 21.44 24.86 -1.40
CA GLU A 547 20.27 25.57 -1.92
C GLU A 547 19.43 26.17 -0.77
N GLY A 548 18.99 27.42 -0.96
CA GLY A 548 18.26 28.17 0.04
C GLY A 548 17.38 29.27 -0.54
N LEU A 549 17.03 30.24 0.32
CA LEU A 549 16.12 31.34 -0.02
C LEU A 549 16.56 32.11 -1.27
N PHE A 550 17.84 32.48 -1.35
CA PHE A 550 18.39 33.32 -2.42
C PHE A 550 18.66 32.53 -3.71
N THR A 551 18.83 31.22 -3.62
CA THR A 551 18.93 30.31 -4.77
C THR A 551 17.61 30.19 -5.52
N HIS A 552 16.49 30.17 -4.78
CA HIS A 552 15.15 30.06 -5.33
C HIS A 552 14.51 31.41 -5.69
N LEU A 553 15.24 32.52 -5.56
CA LEU A 553 14.80 33.80 -6.13
C LEU A 553 14.93 33.70 -7.65
N GLU A 554 13.80 33.56 -8.34
CA GLU A 554 13.71 33.68 -9.80
C GLU A 554 13.98 35.13 -10.22
N LEU A 555 15.26 35.51 -10.27
CA LEU A 555 15.69 36.80 -10.80
C LEU A 555 15.78 36.71 -12.34
N PRO A 556 15.33 37.74 -13.09
CA PRO A 556 15.50 37.77 -14.54
C PRO A 556 16.95 37.50 -14.96
N SER A 557 17.14 36.63 -15.95
CA SER A 557 18.45 36.14 -16.42
C SER A 557 19.47 37.24 -16.75
N GLY A 558 18.99 38.42 -17.15
CA GLY A 558 19.85 39.58 -17.39
C GLY A 558 20.42 40.23 -16.13
N ILE A 559 19.72 40.22 -14.99
CA ILE A 559 20.16 40.90 -13.76
C ILE A 559 21.38 40.20 -13.16
N LEU A 560 21.36 38.87 -13.13
CA LEU A 560 22.52 38.06 -12.75
C LEU A 560 23.74 38.35 -13.63
N ASP A 561 23.57 38.42 -14.95
CA ASP A 561 24.63 38.78 -15.89
C ASP A 561 25.07 40.25 -15.77
N THR A 562 24.20 41.16 -15.30
CA THR A 562 24.58 42.56 -15.05
C THR A 562 25.36 42.71 -13.75
N LEU A 563 25.06 41.89 -12.74
CA LEU A 563 25.84 41.81 -11.49
C LEU A 563 27.20 41.14 -11.68
N LEU A 564 27.33 40.25 -12.67
CA LEU A 564 28.57 39.53 -13.01
C LEU A 564 29.54 40.32 -13.91
N LYS A 565 29.15 41.48 -14.46
CA LYS A 565 29.89 42.15 -15.55
C LYS A 565 31.09 43.04 -15.15
N ASP A 566 31.44 43.13 -13.87
CA ASP A 566 32.59 43.92 -13.39
C ASP A 566 33.82 43.07 -13.00
N LYS A 567 34.01 41.90 -13.62
CA LYS A 567 35.33 41.22 -13.61
C LYS A 567 36.20 41.78 -14.75
N PRO A 568 37.24 42.60 -14.48
CA PRO A 568 38.26 42.85 -15.49
C PRO A 568 38.92 41.51 -15.86
N PRO A 569 39.20 41.25 -17.15
CA PRO A 569 39.85 40.02 -17.56
C PRO A 569 41.19 39.86 -16.83
N PRO A 570 41.57 38.65 -16.41
CA PRO A 570 42.87 38.42 -15.77
C PRO A 570 43.98 38.89 -16.70
N LYS A 571 44.83 39.80 -16.21
CA LYS A 571 46.00 40.24 -16.98
C LYS A 571 46.84 39.01 -17.34
N PRO A 572 47.30 38.88 -18.60
CA PRO A 572 48.15 37.77 -18.99
C PRO A 572 49.45 37.84 -18.18
N VAL A 573 49.75 36.75 -17.48
CA VAL A 573 51.01 36.56 -16.76
C VAL A 573 52.12 36.50 -17.80
N LYS A 574 53.13 37.37 -17.67
CA LYS A 574 54.36 37.34 -18.45
C LYS A 574 55.37 36.38 -17.81
#